data_AF-P0C293-F1
#
_entry.id   AF-P0C293-F1
#
_cell.length_a   1.000
_cell.length_b   1.000
_cell.length_c   1.000
_cell.angle_alpha   90.00
_cell.angle_beta   90.00
_cell.angle_gamma   90.00
#
_symmetry.space_group_name_H-M   'P 1'
#
loop_
_entity.id
_entity.type
_entity.pdbx_description
1 polymer ?
#
loop_
_entity_poly.entity_id
_entity_poly.type
_entity_poly.pdbx_seq_one_letter_code
_entity_poly.pdbx_strand_id
1 'polypeptide(L)' 'MMKLALFSIIVILFSLIGSIHGADVPGNYPLDSSGNKYPCTVLGDNQSCIDVCKKHGVKYGYCYSFKCWCEFLEDKNVSI' A
#
# COMPACT_ATOMS: atom_id res chain seq x y z
N MET A 1 -24.67 30.01 5.20
CA MET A 1 -24.54 29.52 3.81
C MET A 1 -23.07 29.28 3.40
N MET A 2 -22.14 30.20 3.69
CA MET A 2 -20.71 30.06 3.30
C MET A 2 -19.96 28.87 3.92
N LYS A 3 -20.33 28.42 5.13
CA LYS A 3 -19.70 27.26 5.81
C LYS A 3 -19.98 25.91 5.13
N LEU A 4 -21.16 25.73 4.53
CA LEU A 4 -21.47 24.48 3.82
C LEU A 4 -20.65 24.36 2.52
N ALA A 5 -20.50 25.47 1.79
CA ALA A 5 -19.69 25.49 0.56
C ALA A 5 -18.21 25.14 0.84
N LEU A 6 -17.64 25.68 1.92
CA LEU A 6 -16.29 25.34 2.38
C LEU A 6 -16.15 23.84 2.70
N PHE A 7 -17.13 23.26 3.38
CA PHE A 7 -17.10 21.83 3.72
C PHE A 7 -17.15 20.96 2.46
N SER A 8 -17.99 21.30 1.49
CA SER A 8 -18.05 20.59 0.21
C SER A 8 -16.73 20.67 -0.58
N ILE A 9 -16.06 21.83 -0.59
CA ILE A 9 -14.76 21.99 -1.26
C ILE A 9 -13.69 21.10 -0.62
N ILE A 10 -13.65 21.02 0.72
CA ILE A 10 -12.72 20.15 1.45
C ILE A 10 -12.95 18.68 1.08
N VAL A 11 -14.21 18.23 1.04
CA VAL A 11 -14.55 16.85 0.66
C VAL A 11 -14.11 16.55 -0.78
N ILE A 12 -14.36 17.45 -1.72
CA ILE A 12 -13.95 17.28 -3.13
C ILE A 12 -12.43 17.23 -3.25
N LEU A 13 -11.69 18.10 -2.54
CA LEU A 13 -10.24 18.09 -2.51
C LEU A 13 -9.70 16.75 -1.99
N PHE A 14 -10.25 16.23 -0.89
CA PHE A 14 -9.87 14.92 -0.34
C PHE A 14 -10.12 13.76 -1.31
N SER A 15 -11.23 13.77 -2.04
CA SER A 15 -11.53 12.78 -3.07
C SER A 15 -10.54 12.84 -4.24
N LEU A 16 -10.07 14.03 -4.60
CA LEU A 16 -9.12 14.21 -5.70
C LEU A 16 -7.71 13.73 -5.36
N ILE A 17 -7.26 13.86 -4.10
CA ILE A 17 -5.92 13.37 -3.69
C ILE A 17 -5.80 11.85 -3.84
N GLY A 18 -6.90 11.12 -3.61
CA GLY A 18 -6.96 9.67 -3.82
C GLY A 18 -6.61 9.28 -5.27
N SER A 19 -7.04 10.09 -6.24
CA SER A 19 -6.83 9.86 -7.67
C SER A 19 -5.44 10.25 -8.20
N ILE A 20 -4.57 10.85 -7.38
CA ILE A 20 -3.20 11.26 -7.79
C ILE A 20 -2.21 10.10 -7.66
N HIS A 21 -2.59 9.01 -6.98
CA HIS A 21 -1.78 7.80 -6.98
C HIS A 21 -1.85 7.20 -8.39
N GLY A 22 -0.81 7.51 -9.19
CA GLY A 22 -0.67 7.02 -10.55
C GLY A 22 -0.91 5.53 -10.62
N ALA A 23 -1.60 5.10 -11.67
CA ALA A 23 -2.03 3.73 -11.97
C ALA A 23 -1.40 2.69 -11.04
N ASP A 24 -2.20 2.13 -10.12
CA ASP A 24 -1.77 1.18 -9.09
C ASP A 24 -0.72 0.21 -9.67
N VAL A 25 0.52 0.33 -9.18
CA VAL A 25 1.59 -0.60 -9.58
C VAL A 25 1.11 -1.99 -9.16
N PRO A 26 1.01 -2.95 -10.09
CA PRO A 26 0.49 -4.28 -9.77
C PRO A 26 1.35 -4.90 -8.68
N GLY A 27 0.74 -5.72 -7.83
CA GLY A 27 1.44 -6.30 -6.70
C GLY A 27 0.51 -7.11 -5.83
N ASN A 28 1.06 -7.62 -4.73
CA ASN A 28 0.29 -8.36 -3.76
C ASN A 28 0.87 -8.22 -2.34
N TYR A 29 0.11 -8.69 -1.35
CA TYR A 29 0.56 -8.78 0.03
C TYR A 29 1.31 -10.10 0.24
N PRO A 30 2.60 -10.08 0.60
CA PRO A 30 3.33 -11.28 0.96
C PRO A 30 2.75 -11.91 2.22
N LEU A 31 2.81 -13.24 2.29
CA LEU A 31 2.38 -14.07 3.40
C LEU A 31 3.58 -14.74 4.04
N ASP A 32 3.62 -14.74 5.36
CA ASP A 32 4.59 -15.54 6.11
C ASP A 32 4.29 -17.04 6.01
N SER A 33 5.19 -17.87 6.59
CA SER A 33 5.04 -19.33 6.65
C SER A 33 3.75 -19.83 7.33
N SER A 34 3.05 -18.96 8.06
CA SER A 34 1.76 -19.25 8.70
C SER A 34 0.56 -18.71 7.90
N GLY A 35 0.79 -18.17 6.70
CA GLY A 35 -0.25 -17.60 5.84
C GLY A 35 -0.70 -16.20 6.25
N ASN A 36 0.04 -15.49 7.12
CA ASN A 36 -0.33 -14.16 7.58
C ASN A 36 0.39 -13.06 6.79
N LYS A 37 -0.34 -11.99 6.46
CA LYS A 37 0.26 -10.79 5.88
C LYS A 37 1.11 -10.03 6.90
N TYR A 38 2.31 -9.62 6.50
CA TYR A 38 3.26 -8.85 7.30
C TYR A 38 2.69 -7.46 7.69
N PRO A 39 2.58 -7.15 8.99
CA PRO A 39 2.10 -5.85 9.45
C PRO A 39 3.19 -4.76 9.38
N CYS A 40 2.76 -3.51 9.29
CA CYS A 40 3.63 -2.33 9.37
C CYS A 40 2.87 -1.14 9.95
N THR A 41 3.59 -0.21 10.59
CA THR A 41 2.98 0.93 11.32
C THR A 41 3.17 2.27 10.63
N VAL A 42 4.27 2.44 9.89
CA VAL A 42 4.59 3.67 9.15
C VAL A 42 4.21 3.47 7.70
N LEU A 43 3.15 4.15 7.25
CA LEU A 43 2.63 4.11 5.87
C LEU A 43 3.65 4.66 4.86
N GLY A 44 3.61 4.17 3.63
CA GLY A 44 4.57 4.53 2.58
C GLY A 44 5.90 3.81 2.75
N ASP A 45 7.00 4.47 2.40
CA ASP A 45 8.36 3.90 2.44
C ASP A 45 8.66 3.25 3.79
N ASN A 46 8.96 1.95 3.76
CA ASN A 46 9.17 1.16 4.95
C ASN A 46 10.24 0.09 4.73
N GLN A 47 11.40 0.24 5.39
CA GLN A 47 12.54 -0.66 5.19
C GLN A 47 12.21 -2.13 5.50
N SER A 48 11.36 -2.39 6.50
CA SER A 48 10.93 -3.75 6.83
C SER A 48 10.14 -4.37 5.67
N CYS A 49 9.23 -3.60 5.06
CA CYS A 49 8.49 -4.08 3.89
C CYS A 49 9.39 -4.27 2.66
N ILE A 50 10.36 -3.38 2.44
CA ILE A 50 11.37 -3.55 1.37
C ILE A 50 12.10 -4.88 1.55
N ASP A 51 12.54 -5.20 2.77
CA ASP A 51 13.30 -6.42 3.05
C ASP A 51 12.44 -7.68 2.95
N VAL A 52 11.16 -7.62 3.37
CA VAL A 52 10.20 -8.70 3.15
C VAL A 52 9.99 -8.93 1.65
N CYS A 53 9.72 -7.89 0.87
CA CYS A 53 9.46 -8.05 -0.56
C CYS A 53 10.67 -8.60 -1.34
N LYS A 54 11.89 -8.23 -0.93
CA LYS A 54 13.12 -8.85 -1.45
C LYS A 54 13.20 -10.34 -1.16
N LYS A 55 12.75 -10.80 0.02
CA LYS A 55 12.69 -12.24 0.33
C LYS A 55 11.67 -12.99 -0.53
N HIS A 56 10.59 -12.33 -0.93
CA HIS A 56 9.60 -12.87 -1.89
C HIS A 56 10.03 -12.70 -3.36
N GLY A 57 11.26 -12.25 -3.62
CA GLY A 57 11.84 -12.21 -4.96
C GLY A 57 11.53 -10.95 -5.78
N VAL A 58 10.92 -9.93 -5.18
CA VAL A 58 10.66 -8.64 -5.87
C VAL A 58 11.45 -7.49 -5.26
N LYS A 59 11.61 -6.40 -6.01
CA LYS A 59 12.62 -5.38 -5.70
C LYS A 59 12.19 -4.39 -4.62
N TYR A 60 10.91 -4.07 -4.59
CA TYR A 60 10.39 -2.96 -3.81
C TYR A 60 9.06 -3.31 -3.17
N GLY A 61 8.83 -2.70 -2.03
CA GLY A 61 7.58 -2.75 -1.32
C GLY A 61 7.55 -1.73 -0.21
N TYR A 62 6.35 -1.42 0.23
CA TYR A 62 6.07 -0.32 1.13
C TYR A 62 4.90 -0.71 2.04
N CYS A 63 4.63 0.14 3.03
CA CYS A 63 3.51 -0.08 3.94
C CYS A 63 2.23 0.51 3.36
N TYR A 64 1.28 -0.35 3.01
CA TYR A 64 -0.01 0.02 2.47
C TYR A 64 -1.13 -0.60 3.32
N SER A 65 -2.07 0.22 3.79
CA SER A 65 -3.15 -0.23 4.69
C SER A 65 -2.62 -1.05 5.89
N PHE A 66 -1.53 -0.57 6.50
CA PHE A 66 -0.86 -1.18 7.66
C PHE A 66 -0.34 -2.61 7.43
N LYS A 67 -0.16 -3.00 6.16
CA LYS A 67 0.37 -4.28 5.72
C LYS A 67 1.43 -4.03 4.65
N CYS A 68 2.46 -4.88 4.56
CA CYS A 68 3.42 -4.74 3.48
C CYS A 68 2.76 -5.06 2.14
N TRP A 69 2.96 -4.19 1.15
CA TRP A 69 2.60 -4.41 -0.25
C TRP A 69 3.87 -4.51 -1.07
N CYS A 70 3.95 -5.54 -1.91
CA CYS A 70 5.10 -5.79 -2.76
C CYS A 70 4.73 -5.57 -4.22
N GLU A 71 5.42 -4.64 -4.87
CA GLU A 71 5.22 -4.38 -6.29
C GLU A 71 5.69 -5.58 -7.13
N PHE A 72 4.92 -5.89 -8.17
CA PHE A 72 5.12 -7.00 -9.11
C PHE A 72 5.17 -8.38 -8.46
N LEU A 73 4.67 -8.53 -7.22
CA LEU A 73 4.54 -9.83 -6.58
C LEU A 73 3.36 -10.60 -7.17
N GLU A 74 3.63 -11.66 -7.92
CA GLU A 74 2.63 -12.54 -8.49
C GLU A 74 1.97 -13.45 -7.43
N ASP A 75 0.70 -13.79 -7.62
CA ASP A 75 -0.11 -14.60 -6.69
C ASP A 75 0.54 -15.92 -6.27
N LYS A 76 1.23 -16.59 -7.20
CA LYS A 76 1.91 -17.88 -6.94
C LYS A 76 3.14 -17.76 -6.02
N ASN A 77 3.65 -16.55 -5.80
CA ASN A 77 4.87 -16.27 -5.05
C ASN A 77 4.59 -15.55 -3.71
N VAL A 78 3.32 -15.40 -3.33
CA VAL A 78 2.95 -14.69 -2.09
C VAL A 78 3.45 -15.41 -0.84
N SER A 79 3.73 -16.71 -0.92
CA SER A 79 4.26 -17.52 0.17
C SER A 79 5.64 -18.05 -0.16
N ILE A 80 6.49 -18.19 0.86
CA ILE A 80 7.81 -18.83 0.83
C ILE A 80 7.87 -20.00 1.79
#